data_AF-A0AAI8X8S4-F1
#
_entry.id   AF-A0AAI8X8S4-F1
#
_cell.length_a   1.000
_cell.length_b   1.000
_cell.length_c   1.000
_cell.angle_alpha   90.00
_cell.angle_beta   90.00
_cell.angle_gamma   90.00
#
_symmetry.space_group_name_H-M   'P 1'
#
loop_
_entity.id
_entity.type
_entity.pdbx_description
1 polymer ?
#
loop_
_entity_poly.entity_id
_entity_poly.type
_entity_poly.pdbx_seq_one_letter_code
_entity_poly.pdbx_strand_id
1 'polypeptide(L)'
;MSMRGFGLSVAMTLVLAAGQASAASIDLSKPYGDKYGCINRNGQEVAADQMLLLTDKELITAASACTFTKTQAQADGSLVVTATCEAEGEEGQAPTNFTIKRSAKNGKKLTIADADGNVMGEVSRCK
;
A
#
# COMPACT_ATOMS: atom_id res chain seq x y z
N MET A 1 45.42 21.02 56.95
CA MET A 1 44.71 20.08 56.05
C MET A 1 43.27 19.92 56.57
N SER A 2 42.19 19.89 55.81
CA SER A 2 41.95 19.92 54.36
C SER A 2 40.45 20.22 54.10
N MET A 3 40.15 20.63 52.87
CA MET A 3 38.86 20.99 52.24
C MET A 3 37.64 20.08 52.56
N ARG A 4 36.45 20.64 52.84
CA ARG A 4 35.35 21.02 51.91
C ARG A 4 34.79 19.86 51.06
N GLY A 5 33.46 19.71 51.04
CA GLY A 5 32.76 18.98 49.98
C GLY A 5 31.28 18.75 50.20
N PHE A 6 30.45 19.76 49.92
CA PHE A 6 29.00 19.65 49.77
C PHE A 6 28.70 18.84 48.49
N GLY A 7 28.14 17.64 48.60
CA GLY A 7 27.76 16.81 47.45
C GLY A 7 26.32 17.05 47.03
N LEU A 8 26.08 18.02 46.14
CA LEU A 8 24.78 18.24 45.50
C LEU A 8 24.60 17.18 44.39
N SER A 9 23.69 16.23 44.57
CA SER A 9 23.38 15.23 43.54
C SER A 9 22.31 15.76 42.59
N VAL A 10 22.70 16.08 41.35
CA VAL A 10 21.79 16.46 40.26
C VAL A 10 21.32 15.18 39.57
N ALA A 11 20.04 14.84 39.73
CA ALA A 11 19.40 13.76 38.99
C ALA A 11 19.05 14.26 37.58
N MET A 12 19.76 13.75 36.57
CA MET A 12 19.54 14.10 35.16
C MET A 12 18.49 13.16 34.57
N THR A 13 17.26 13.64 34.42
CA THR A 13 16.18 12.93 33.72
C THR A 13 16.38 13.03 32.21
N LEU A 14 16.89 11.95 31.61
CA LEU A 14 16.93 11.77 30.16
C LEU A 14 15.52 11.54 29.62
N VAL A 15 14.91 12.57 29.02
CA VAL A 15 13.66 12.44 28.25
C VAL A 15 14.02 11.85 26.89
N LEU A 16 13.76 10.56 26.67
CA LEU A 16 13.79 9.96 25.33
C LEU A 16 12.60 10.48 24.53
N ALA A 17 12.84 11.46 23.67
CA ALA A 17 11.90 11.83 22.62
C ALA A 17 11.83 10.68 21.61
N ALA A 18 10.84 9.80 21.75
CA ALA A 18 10.49 8.84 20.72
C ALA A 18 9.93 9.62 19.52
N GLY A 19 10.75 9.86 18.50
CA GLY A 19 10.30 10.42 17.24
C GLY A 19 9.29 9.48 16.61
N GLN A 20 8.07 9.96 16.36
CA GLN A 20 7.07 9.24 15.58
C GLN A 20 7.60 9.11 14.15
N ALA A 21 8.13 7.95 13.80
CA ALA A 21 8.50 7.64 12.42
C ALA A 21 7.20 7.39 11.63
N SER A 22 6.72 8.42 10.91
CA SER A 22 5.65 8.24 9.93
C SER A 22 6.17 7.40 8.77
N ALA A 23 5.48 6.31 8.43
CA ALA A 23 5.83 5.51 7.27
C ALA A 23 5.53 6.30 5.99
N ALA A 24 6.50 6.34 5.06
CA ALA A 24 6.28 6.96 3.76
C ALA A 24 5.13 6.23 3.04
N SER A 25 4.16 6.98 2.53
CA SER A 25 3.04 6.44 1.76
C SER A 25 3.52 5.76 0.49
N ILE A 26 2.71 4.83 -0.02
CA ILE A 26 2.99 4.15 -1.28
C ILE A 26 2.82 5.14 -2.45
N ASP A 27 3.85 5.19 -3.30
CA ASP A 27 3.82 5.93 -4.56
C ASP A 27 3.32 5.02 -5.70
N LEU A 28 2.20 5.42 -6.31
CA LEU A 28 1.57 4.75 -7.46
C LEU A 28 1.86 5.45 -8.79
N SER A 29 2.80 6.41 -8.85
CA SER A 29 3.18 7.11 -10.10
C SER A 29 3.68 6.17 -11.21
N LYS A 30 3.99 4.92 -10.86
CA LYS A 30 4.34 3.84 -11.77
C LYS A 30 3.41 2.64 -11.52
N PRO A 31 3.03 1.91 -12.59
CA PRO A 31 2.21 0.74 -12.44
C PRO A 31 2.96 -0.38 -11.71
N TYR A 32 2.21 -1.16 -10.95
CA TYR A 32 2.63 -2.39 -10.31
C TYR A 32 1.78 -3.54 -10.83
N GLY A 33 2.38 -4.69 -11.09
CA GLY A 33 1.61 -5.85 -11.50
C GLY A 33 2.32 -7.14 -11.15
N ASP A 34 1.60 -8.24 -11.32
CA ASP A 34 2.23 -9.53 -11.48
C ASP A 34 2.86 -9.65 -12.89
N LYS A 35 3.33 -10.85 -13.24
CA LYS A 35 3.92 -11.11 -14.55
C LYS A 35 2.99 -10.68 -15.69
N TYR A 36 1.72 -11.04 -15.62
CA TYR A 36 0.76 -10.82 -16.71
C TYR A 36 0.17 -9.41 -16.68
N GLY A 37 -0.10 -8.86 -15.49
CA GLY A 37 -0.49 -7.47 -15.32
C GLY A 37 0.53 -6.50 -15.91
N CYS A 38 1.82 -6.72 -15.67
CA CYS A 38 2.86 -5.89 -16.26
C CYS A 38 3.02 -6.08 -17.77
N ILE A 39 2.79 -7.28 -18.30
CA ILE A 39 2.81 -7.51 -19.76
C ILE A 39 1.65 -6.78 -20.42
N ASN A 40 0.45 -6.84 -19.84
CA ASN A 40 -0.78 -6.32 -20.42
C ASN A 40 -1.06 -4.85 -20.12
N ARG A 41 -0.15 -4.16 -19.42
CA ARG A 41 -0.35 -2.75 -18.99
C ARG A 41 -0.63 -1.75 -20.11
N ASN A 42 -0.26 -2.08 -21.36
CA ASN A 42 -0.48 -1.23 -22.52
C ASN A 42 -1.57 -1.80 -23.45
N GLY A 43 -2.45 -2.66 -22.93
CA GLY A 43 -3.57 -3.24 -23.67
C GLY A 43 -3.22 -4.50 -24.46
N GLN A 44 -2.14 -5.19 -24.13
CA GLN A 44 -1.91 -6.55 -24.64
C GLN A 44 -2.84 -7.55 -23.95
N GLU A 45 -3.10 -8.69 -24.60
CA GLU A 45 -4.04 -9.72 -24.11
C GLU A 45 -3.32 -11.05 -23.84
N VAL A 46 -2.13 -11.00 -23.24
CA VAL A 46 -1.33 -12.20 -22.95
C VAL A 46 -1.76 -12.79 -21.61
N ALA A 47 -2.50 -13.92 -21.64
CA ALA A 47 -3.04 -14.58 -20.45
C ALA A 47 -3.74 -13.58 -19.51
N ALA A 48 -4.63 -12.77 -20.10
CA ALA A 48 -5.38 -11.75 -19.38
C ALA A 48 -6.26 -12.33 -18.27
N ASP A 49 -6.63 -13.61 -18.36
CA ASP A 49 -7.35 -14.36 -17.34
C ASP A 49 -6.56 -14.57 -16.03
N GLN A 50 -5.29 -14.20 -16.01
CA GLN A 50 -4.40 -14.36 -14.84
C GLN A 50 -3.83 -13.02 -14.34
N MET A 51 -4.26 -11.89 -14.89
CA MET A 51 -3.59 -10.62 -14.63
C MET A 51 -4.03 -9.97 -13.32
N LEU A 52 -3.07 -9.34 -12.66
CA LEU A 52 -3.28 -8.36 -11.60
C LEU A 52 -2.42 -7.14 -11.87
N LEU A 53 -3.07 -6.01 -12.16
CA LEU A 53 -2.42 -4.74 -12.47
C LEU A 53 -3.00 -3.62 -11.60
N LEU A 54 -2.11 -2.90 -10.93
CA LEU A 54 -2.39 -1.74 -10.10
C LEU A 54 -1.74 -0.51 -10.71
N THR A 55 -2.53 0.51 -11.00
CA THR A 55 -2.08 1.82 -11.46
C THR A 55 -2.38 2.89 -10.40
N ASP A 56 -2.15 4.16 -10.72
CA ASP A 56 -2.59 5.29 -9.89
C ASP A 56 -4.12 5.48 -9.91
N LYS A 57 -4.82 4.86 -10.86
CA LYS A 57 -6.25 5.07 -11.10
C LYS A 57 -7.08 3.81 -11.09
N GLU A 58 -6.48 2.65 -11.28
CA GLU A 58 -7.22 1.43 -11.54
C GLU A 58 -6.58 0.21 -10.86
N LEU A 59 -7.45 -0.72 -10.46
CA LEU A 59 -7.09 -2.10 -10.17
C LEU A 59 -7.75 -2.97 -11.22
N ILE A 60 -6.95 -3.59 -12.09
CA ILE A 60 -7.40 -4.40 -13.20
C ILE A 60 -7.08 -5.85 -12.91
N THR A 61 -8.10 -6.68 -13.03
CA THR A 61 -8.01 -8.13 -12.91
C THR A 61 -8.60 -8.80 -14.15
N ALA A 62 -8.50 -10.12 -14.22
CA ALA A 62 -9.21 -10.92 -15.21
C ALA A 62 -10.74 -10.75 -15.20
N ALA A 63 -11.32 -10.45 -14.04
CA ALA A 63 -12.78 -10.47 -13.85
C ALA A 63 -13.40 -9.06 -13.90
N SER A 64 -12.61 -8.02 -13.62
CA SER A 64 -13.11 -6.66 -13.51
C SER A 64 -12.01 -5.62 -13.64
N ALA A 65 -12.43 -4.42 -14.05
CA ALA A 65 -11.64 -3.20 -13.96
C ALA A 65 -12.26 -2.28 -12.91
N CYS A 66 -11.51 -1.98 -11.85
CA CYS A 66 -11.94 -1.14 -10.75
C CYS A 66 -11.30 0.24 -10.83
N THR A 67 -12.10 1.26 -11.14
CA THR A 67 -11.64 2.67 -11.20
C THR A 67 -11.66 3.30 -9.81
N PHE A 68 -10.55 3.87 -9.39
CA PHE A 68 -10.40 4.52 -8.10
C PHE A 68 -11.13 5.86 -8.07
N THR A 69 -12.00 6.03 -7.09
CA THR A 69 -12.74 7.26 -6.83
C THR A 69 -12.14 8.04 -5.66
N LYS A 70 -11.40 7.36 -4.77
CA LYS A 70 -10.74 7.98 -3.62
C LYS A 70 -9.50 7.18 -3.22
N THR A 71 -8.42 7.87 -2.87
CA THR A 71 -7.21 7.27 -2.30
C THR A 71 -6.88 7.92 -0.96
N GLN A 72 -6.66 7.12 0.08
CA GLN A 72 -6.40 7.58 1.43
C GLN A 72 -5.14 6.92 1.98
N ALA A 73 -4.09 7.71 2.19
CA ALA A 73 -2.89 7.24 2.88
C ALA A 73 -3.18 7.04 4.37
N GLN A 74 -2.66 5.95 4.93
CA GLN A 74 -2.79 5.59 6.32
C GLN A 74 -1.50 5.90 7.08
N ALA A 75 -1.59 6.00 8.40
CA ALA A 75 -0.44 6.29 9.27
C ALA A 75 0.65 5.20 9.21
N ASP A 76 0.28 3.97 8.86
CA ASP A 76 1.19 2.83 8.67
C ASP A 76 1.85 2.80 7.27
N GLY A 77 1.58 3.80 6.43
CA GLY A 77 2.12 3.92 5.07
C GLY A 77 1.35 3.11 4.02
N SER A 78 0.30 2.37 4.41
CA SER A 78 -0.61 1.73 3.47
C SER A 78 -1.52 2.75 2.77
N LEU A 79 -2.16 2.33 1.69
CA LEU A 79 -3.23 3.07 1.04
C LEU A 79 -4.53 2.28 1.17
N VAL A 80 -5.60 2.97 1.51
CA VAL A 80 -6.97 2.49 1.31
C VAL A 80 -7.52 3.23 0.11
N VAL A 81 -7.90 2.49 -0.93
CA VAL A 81 -8.53 3.04 -2.13
C VAL A 81 -9.99 2.63 -2.16
N THR A 82 -10.86 3.58 -2.47
CA THR A 82 -12.27 3.31 -2.81
C THR A 82 -12.35 3.27 -4.33
N ALA A 83 -13.02 2.25 -4.87
CA ALA A 83 -13.11 2.01 -6.29
C ALA A 83 -14.51 1.58 -6.70
N THR A 84 -14.84 1.85 -7.95
CA THR A 84 -16.05 1.36 -8.61
C THR A 84 -15.61 0.32 -9.63
N CYS A 85 -16.11 -0.91 -9.50
CA CYS A 85 -15.67 -2.05 -10.34
C CYS A 85 -16.69 -2.36 -11.42
N GLU A 86 -16.23 -2.40 -12.66
CA GLU A 86 -17.02 -2.85 -13.79
C GLU A 86 -16.70 -4.33 -14.01
N ALA A 87 -17.71 -5.18 -13.80
CA ALA A 87 -17.66 -6.60 -14.13
C ALA A 87 -18.60 -6.86 -15.30
N GLU A 88 -18.19 -7.72 -16.22
CA GLU A 88 -18.98 -8.11 -17.38
C GLU A 88 -20.34 -8.67 -16.93
N GLY A 89 -21.44 -7.95 -17.23
CA GLY A 89 -22.80 -8.41 -17.00
C GLY A 89 -23.49 -7.98 -15.69
N GLU A 90 -22.90 -7.09 -14.89
CA GLU A 90 -23.55 -6.56 -13.68
C GLU A 90 -24.18 -5.17 -13.89
N GLU A 91 -25.46 -5.01 -13.49
CA GLU A 91 -26.16 -3.72 -13.48
C GLU A 91 -26.07 -3.08 -12.09
N GLY A 92 -25.27 -2.01 -12.00
CA GLY A 92 -25.07 -1.25 -10.77
C GLY A 92 -23.72 -1.57 -10.11
N GLN A 93 -22.99 -0.52 -9.75
CA GLN A 93 -21.65 -0.66 -9.16
C GLN A 93 -21.66 -0.01 -7.78
N ALA A 94 -21.64 -0.85 -6.75
CA ALA A 94 -21.39 -0.38 -5.39
C ALA A 94 -19.90 -0.05 -5.23
N PRO A 95 -19.54 1.08 -4.62
CA PRO A 95 -18.15 1.36 -4.31
C PRO A 95 -17.61 0.32 -3.32
N THR A 96 -16.42 -0.20 -3.61
CA THR A 96 -15.70 -1.16 -2.75
C THR A 96 -14.35 -0.58 -2.34
N ASN A 97 -13.78 -1.10 -1.25
CA ASN A 97 -12.49 -0.67 -0.75
C ASN A 97 -11.42 -1.74 -1.01
N PHE A 98 -10.22 -1.29 -1.35
CA PHE A 98 -9.03 -2.14 -1.39
C PHE A 98 -7.94 -1.56 -0.48
N THR A 99 -7.20 -2.44 0.17
CA THR A 99 -6.02 -2.08 0.95
C THR A 99 -4.76 -2.46 0.18
N ILE A 100 -3.90 -1.47 -0.07
CA ILE A 100 -2.60 -1.64 -0.71
C ILE A 100 -1.54 -1.40 0.36
N LYS A 101 -0.72 -2.41 0.63
CA LYS A 101 0.34 -2.33 1.64
C LYS A 101 1.66 -2.86 1.11
N ARG A 102 2.77 -2.46 1.72
CA ARG A 102 4.06 -3.12 1.48
C ARG A 102 3.95 -4.60 1.90
N SER A 103 4.46 -5.50 1.08
CA SER A 103 4.47 -6.92 1.44
C SER A 103 5.35 -7.15 2.68
N ALA A 104 4.80 -7.86 3.66
CA ALA A 104 5.55 -8.31 4.84
C ALA A 104 6.67 -9.30 4.49
N LYS A 105 6.54 -10.01 3.35
CA LYS A 105 7.54 -10.95 2.84
C LYS A 105 8.63 -10.25 2.04
N ASN A 106 8.28 -9.16 1.33
CA ASN A 106 9.21 -8.40 0.50
C ASN A 106 8.79 -6.94 0.39
N GLY A 107 9.48 -6.04 1.11
CA GLY A 107 9.18 -4.60 1.10
C GLY A 107 9.30 -3.89 -0.26
N LYS A 108 9.83 -4.53 -1.30
CA LYS A 108 9.82 -3.99 -2.68
C LYS A 108 8.51 -4.27 -3.43
N LYS A 109 7.70 -5.20 -2.92
CA LYS A 109 6.41 -5.58 -3.49
C LYS A 109 5.26 -4.92 -2.72
N LEU A 110 4.13 -4.82 -3.38
CA LEU A 110 2.87 -4.44 -2.76
C LEU A 110 1.96 -5.67 -2.66
N THR A 111 1.20 -5.75 -1.58
CA THR A 111 0.10 -6.69 -1.40
C THR A 111 -1.20 -5.92 -1.56
N ILE A 112 -2.11 -6.47 -2.36
CA ILE A 112 -3.45 -5.93 -2.59
C ILE A 112 -4.44 -6.85 -1.88
N ALA A 113 -5.31 -6.29 -1.06
CA ALA A 113 -6.39 -7.00 -0.39
C ALA A 113 -7.74 -6.32 -0.62
N ASP A 114 -8.80 -7.10 -0.69
CA ASP A 114 -10.17 -6.61 -0.78
C ASP A 114 -10.68 -6.04 0.56
N ALA A 115 -11.95 -5.63 0.61
CA ALA A 115 -12.58 -5.05 1.78
C ALA A 115 -12.68 -6.02 2.97
N ASP A 116 -12.73 -7.33 2.70
CA ASP A 116 -12.76 -8.39 3.71
C ASP A 116 -11.35 -8.77 4.21
N GLY A 117 -10.31 -8.19 3.59
CA GLY A 117 -8.91 -8.46 3.91
C GLY A 117 -8.34 -9.69 3.20
N ASN A 118 -9.06 -10.30 2.26
CA ASN A 118 -8.54 -11.38 1.45
C ASN A 118 -7.47 -10.83 0.50
N VAL A 119 -6.32 -11.49 0.48
CA VAL A 119 -5.20 -11.08 -0.38
C VAL A 119 -5.47 -11.53 -1.81
N MET A 120 -5.62 -10.55 -2.70
CA MET A 120 -5.76 -10.78 -4.15
C MET A 120 -4.42 -11.17 -4.79
N GLY A 121 -3.31 -10.62 -4.29
CA GLY A 121 -1.98 -10.98 -4.77
C GLY A 121 -0.85 -10.06 -4.31
N GLU A 122 0.37 -10.42 -4.71
CA GLU A 122 1.57 -9.60 -4.54
C GLU A 122 2.08 -9.11 -5.89
N VAL A 123 2.22 -7.80 -6.03
CA VAL A 123 2.63 -7.14 -7.28
C VAL A 123 3.99 -6.45 -7.12
N SER A 124 4.74 -6.38 -8.22
CA SER A 124 6.02 -5.67 -8.31
C SER A 124 5.88 -4.49 -9.24
N ARG A 125 6.69 -3.44 -9.05
CA ARG A 125 6.72 -2.31 -9.98
C ARG A 125 7.05 -2.83 -11.39
N CYS A 126 6.22 -2.48 -12.37
CA CYS A 126 6.48 -2.84 -13.76
C CYS A 126 7.69 -2.07 -14.30
N LYS A 127 8.44 -2.71 -15.21
CA LYS A 127 9.69 -2.17 -15.78
C LYS A 127 9.46 -1.14 -16.88
#